data_AF-A0A3B9CZI3-F1
#
_entry.id   AF-A0A3B9CZI3-F1
#
_cell.length_a   1.000
_cell.length_b   1.000
_cell.length_c   1.000
_cell.angle_alpha   90.00
_cell.angle_beta   90.00
_cell.angle_gamma   90.00
#
_symmetry.space_group_name_H-M   'P 1'
#
loop_
_entity.id
_entity.type
_entity.pdbx_description
1 polymer ?
#
loop_
_entity_poly.entity_id
_entity_poly.type
_entity_poly.pdbx_seq_one_letter_code
_entity_poly.pdbx_strand_id
1 'polypeptide(L)'
;MSDRATFFNDLLITDSGVLMRAIALFCLLIATTVADEPRVVSTEFQPLQAGVKRLTEAFEYLGHPVAAKTSAALNAAVAKEDSIAVQKALDASALFVVSINPELRVKVARGAADPILQQAGYTPVLIKVINESTVTRRLRMDSPQAGPIYAGAAEGILKRQAQTELRENENTDRERRFLNVEVFESAPMTSRLSGAKVEYLIGLIYCSEAGQREATIVFDIGQGTQDLGFRSQVPVLFTVRPALPVKMRIRDFDGKPTTAKLEFRDQDGRVYPPQARRLAPDFFFQPHIYRDDGDVVLLPPGKFQLQSGRGPEYVTTRQNVEIKAATQNTVSVQLKRWVNPAAFGYYSGDHHIHGAGCSHYDNPTQGVTPQDMFAQVKGEGLNVGCVLTWGPCYDHQRNYFSPIADTVSEPLTVLKYDLEISGFGSAALGHVCLLNLRDQTFPGSEGTSTRGWPKWTVPVMRWAKEQNGVTGYPHSALHVDPRQAAAWQIRHFDSDGDQTLSS
;
A
#
# COMPACT_ATOMS: atom_id res chain seq x y z
N MET A 1 -17.16 -42.60 63.17
CA MET A 1 -17.79 -42.39 64.49
C MET A 1 -19.08 -41.62 64.28
N SER A 2 -20.20 -42.26 64.62
CA SER A 2 -21.61 -41.84 64.69
C SER A 2 -22.17 -40.93 63.58
N ASP A 3 -23.05 -41.41 62.71
CA ASP A 3 -24.49 -41.68 62.95
C ASP A 3 -25.28 -40.47 63.46
N ARG A 4 -26.22 -40.02 62.61
CA ARG A 4 -27.58 -39.65 63.01
C ARG A 4 -28.54 -39.84 61.84
N ALA A 5 -29.40 -40.84 62.00
CA ALA A 5 -30.61 -41.16 61.23
C ALA A 5 -31.66 -40.02 61.36
N THR A 6 -32.66 -39.86 60.49
CA THR A 6 -33.90 -40.65 60.25
C THR A 6 -34.81 -39.75 59.35
N PHE A 7 -35.70 -40.16 58.44
CA PHE A 7 -36.99 -40.86 58.62
C PHE A 7 -37.65 -41.08 57.22
N PHE A 8 -38.15 -42.32 56.97
CA PHE A 8 -39.31 -42.79 56.14
C PHE A 8 -39.60 -42.20 54.73
N ASN A 9 -39.55 -42.98 53.64
CA ASN A 9 -40.44 -44.03 53.08
C ASN A 9 -41.80 -43.57 52.49
N ASP A 10 -41.88 -43.75 51.17
CA ASP A 10 -42.98 -44.28 50.33
C ASP A 10 -44.34 -43.57 50.20
N LEU A 11 -44.73 -43.38 48.91
CA LEU A 11 -45.85 -44.03 48.23
C LEU A 11 -46.86 -43.11 47.48
N LEU A 12 -46.75 -43.20 46.15
CA LEU A 12 -47.79 -43.32 45.10
C LEU A 12 -49.01 -42.36 44.99
N ILE A 13 -49.09 -41.73 43.80
CA ILE A 13 -50.20 -41.68 42.81
C ILE A 13 -51.63 -41.36 43.30
N THR A 14 -52.23 -40.26 42.81
CA THR A 14 -53.33 -40.22 41.78
C THR A 14 -54.00 -38.85 41.68
N ASP A 15 -54.18 -38.42 40.42
CA ASP A 15 -55.23 -37.59 39.82
C ASP A 15 -56.05 -36.60 40.66
N SER A 16 -56.05 -35.33 40.23
CA SER A 16 -57.21 -34.72 39.58
C SER A 16 -56.89 -33.27 39.18
N GLY A 17 -57.38 -32.86 38.01
CA GLY A 17 -56.88 -31.71 37.27
C GLY A 17 -57.48 -30.35 37.62
N VAL A 18 -57.20 -29.43 36.68
CA VAL A 18 -57.75 -28.08 36.51
C VAL A 18 -57.04 -26.99 37.32
N LEU A 19 -56.07 -26.32 36.69
CA LEU A 19 -56.20 -24.95 36.15
C LEU A 19 -54.81 -24.34 35.89
N MET A 20 -54.67 -23.63 34.75
CA MET A 20 -53.52 -22.79 34.35
C MET A 20 -52.21 -23.49 33.91
N ARG A 21 -52.15 -23.88 32.62
CA ARG A 21 -50.96 -23.67 31.79
C ARG A 21 -51.37 -23.28 30.38
N ALA A 22 -51.53 -21.97 30.17
CA ALA A 22 -51.60 -21.38 28.86
C ALA A 22 -50.26 -20.66 28.59
N ILE A 23 -49.64 -21.04 27.46
CA ILE A 23 -48.73 -20.22 26.64
C ILE A 23 -47.31 -19.98 27.23
N ALA A 24 -46.39 -20.87 26.86
CA ALA A 24 -44.99 -20.51 26.65
C ALA A 24 -44.41 -21.35 25.50
N LEU A 25 -45.09 -21.33 24.35
CA LEU A 25 -44.49 -21.71 23.08
C LEU A 25 -43.73 -20.46 22.59
N PHE A 26 -42.53 -20.26 23.11
CA PHE A 26 -41.64 -19.21 22.62
C PHE A 26 -41.12 -19.68 21.26
N CYS A 27 -41.82 -19.29 20.19
CA CYS A 27 -41.35 -19.42 18.82
C CYS A 27 -39.98 -18.75 18.72
N LEU A 28 -38.94 -19.57 18.64
CA LEU A 28 -37.61 -19.14 18.25
C LEU A 28 -37.66 -18.78 16.76
N LEU A 29 -38.17 -17.59 16.45
CA LEU A 29 -37.94 -16.94 15.17
C LEU A 29 -36.44 -16.62 15.12
N ILE A 30 -35.68 -17.52 14.50
CA ILE A 30 -34.41 -17.17 13.90
C ILE A 30 -34.77 -16.18 12.79
N ALA A 31 -34.72 -14.89 13.10
CA ALA A 31 -34.74 -13.84 12.10
C ALA A 31 -33.42 -13.98 11.32
N THR A 32 -33.44 -14.81 10.27
CA THR A 32 -32.50 -14.66 9.18
C THR A 32 -32.73 -13.24 8.65
N THR A 33 -31.78 -12.34 8.87
CA THR A 33 -31.75 -11.05 8.20
C THR A 33 -31.58 -11.33 6.70
N VAL A 34 -32.70 -11.56 6.01
CA VAL A 34 -32.74 -11.47 4.56
C VAL A 34 -32.34 -10.04 4.25
N ALA A 35 -31.22 -9.87 3.56
CA ALA A 35 -30.85 -8.55 3.05
C ALA A 35 -32.06 -8.03 2.26
N ASP A 36 -32.57 -6.86 2.64
CA ASP A 36 -33.71 -6.25 1.98
C ASP A 36 -33.38 -6.15 0.49
N GLU A 37 -34.20 -6.75 -0.39
CA GLU A 37 -33.91 -6.75 -1.82
C GLU A 37 -33.73 -5.31 -2.30
N PRO A 38 -32.68 -4.99 -3.10
CA PRO A 38 -32.45 -3.63 -3.54
C PRO A 38 -33.70 -3.06 -4.21
N ARG A 39 -34.15 -1.89 -3.73
CA ARG A 39 -35.33 -1.22 -4.28
C ARG A 39 -35.17 -1.06 -5.80
N VAL A 40 -36.11 -1.63 -6.56
CA VAL A 40 -36.21 -1.42 -8.01
C VAL A 40 -36.91 -0.08 -8.26
N VAL A 41 -36.33 0.75 -9.13
CA VAL A 41 -36.85 2.09 -9.41
C VAL A 41 -37.21 2.19 -10.89
N SER A 42 -38.40 2.71 -11.18
CA SER A 42 -38.80 3.01 -12.56
C SER A 42 -37.87 4.08 -13.16
N THR A 43 -37.19 3.73 -14.25
CA THR A 43 -36.14 4.54 -14.89
C THR A 43 -36.19 4.35 -16.41
N GLU A 44 -35.67 5.34 -17.13
CA GLU A 44 -35.52 5.29 -18.58
C GLU A 44 -34.61 4.13 -18.98
N PHE A 45 -35.05 3.33 -19.96
CA PHE A 45 -34.31 2.14 -20.37
C PHE A 45 -32.97 2.48 -21.04
N GLN A 46 -32.97 3.45 -21.97
CA GLN A 46 -31.79 3.72 -22.80
C GLN A 46 -30.56 4.18 -21.99
N PRO A 47 -30.66 5.14 -21.03
CA PRO A 47 -29.51 5.53 -20.21
C PRO A 47 -28.99 4.39 -19.34
N LEU A 48 -29.90 3.58 -18.78
CA LEU A 48 -29.56 2.41 -17.98
C LEU A 48 -28.79 1.38 -18.83
N GLN A 49 -29.31 1.04 -20.01
CA GLN A 49 -28.67 0.12 -20.95
C GLN A 49 -27.26 0.59 -21.33
N ALA A 50 -27.08 1.88 -21.64
CA ALA A 50 -25.78 2.44 -21.98
C ALA A 50 -24.78 2.33 -20.81
N GLY A 51 -25.25 2.55 -19.57
CA GLY A 51 -24.45 2.35 -18.36
C GLY A 51 -24.05 0.89 -18.14
N VAL A 52 -25.00 -0.03 -18.31
CA VAL A 52 -24.76 -1.49 -18.16
C VAL A 52 -23.77 -2.03 -19.19
N LYS A 53 -23.80 -1.50 -20.43
CA LYS A 53 -22.79 -1.85 -21.43
C LYS A 53 -21.38 -1.48 -20.96
N ARG A 54 -21.17 -0.23 -20.52
CA ARG A 54 -19.88 0.23 -19.99
C ARG A 54 -19.44 -0.56 -18.75
N LEU A 55 -20.39 -0.84 -17.86
CA LEU A 55 -20.17 -1.68 -16.68
C LEU A 55 -19.64 -3.07 -17.05
N THR A 56 -20.28 -3.72 -18.02
CA THR A 56 -19.90 -5.08 -18.44
C THR A 56 -18.52 -5.09 -19.11
N GLU A 57 -18.24 -4.11 -19.97
CA GLU A 57 -16.92 -3.91 -20.58
C GLU A 57 -15.84 -3.63 -19.52
N ALA A 58 -16.15 -2.84 -18.48
CA ALA A 58 -15.23 -2.55 -17.40
C ALA A 58 -14.92 -3.79 -16.53
N PHE A 59 -15.93 -4.61 -16.20
CA PHE A 59 -15.71 -5.87 -15.47
C PHE A 59 -14.85 -6.87 -16.25
N GLU A 60 -15.06 -6.97 -17.57
CA GLU A 60 -14.22 -7.78 -18.46
C GLU A 60 -12.77 -7.28 -18.44
N TYR A 61 -12.59 -5.96 -18.57
CA TYR A 61 -11.28 -5.31 -18.54
C TYR A 61 -10.56 -5.51 -17.20
N LEU A 62 -11.28 -5.46 -16.08
CA LEU A 62 -10.75 -5.75 -14.74
C LEU A 62 -10.48 -7.24 -14.48
N GLY A 63 -10.68 -8.12 -15.47
CA GLY A 63 -10.49 -9.56 -15.35
C GLY A 63 -11.51 -10.26 -14.45
N HIS A 64 -12.65 -9.61 -14.18
CA HIS A 64 -13.74 -10.11 -13.34
C HIS A 64 -15.06 -10.09 -14.12
N PRO A 65 -15.17 -10.85 -15.22
CA PRO A 65 -16.33 -10.82 -16.10
C PRO A 65 -17.62 -11.12 -15.34
N VAL A 66 -18.70 -10.43 -15.74
CA VAL A 66 -20.03 -10.68 -15.17
C VAL A 66 -20.39 -12.15 -15.38
N ALA A 67 -20.84 -12.82 -14.32
CA ALA A 67 -21.15 -14.26 -14.35
C ALA A 67 -22.08 -14.61 -15.53
N ALA A 68 -21.83 -15.73 -16.21
CA ALA A 68 -22.55 -16.11 -17.44
C ALA A 68 -24.08 -16.11 -17.26
N LYS A 69 -24.58 -16.54 -16.09
CA LYS A 69 -26.00 -16.49 -15.73
C LYS A 69 -26.54 -15.06 -15.70
N THR A 70 -25.81 -14.14 -15.06
CA THR A 70 -26.17 -12.73 -14.99
C THR A 70 -26.07 -12.06 -16.36
N SER A 71 -25.03 -12.36 -17.14
CA SER A 71 -24.88 -11.87 -18.51
C SER A 71 -26.05 -12.32 -19.41
N ALA A 72 -26.44 -13.59 -19.33
CA ALA A 72 -27.61 -14.10 -20.07
C ALA A 72 -28.92 -13.40 -19.65
N ALA A 73 -29.13 -13.19 -18.36
CA ALA A 73 -30.29 -12.46 -17.84
C ALA A 73 -30.30 -10.99 -18.29
N LEU A 74 -29.15 -10.32 -18.28
CA LEU A 74 -28.97 -8.95 -18.76
C LEU A 74 -29.30 -8.86 -20.26
N ASN A 75 -28.74 -9.73 -21.08
CA ASN A 75 -28.98 -9.73 -22.52
C ASN A 75 -30.47 -9.96 -22.84
N ALA A 76 -31.13 -10.87 -22.12
CA ALA A 76 -32.57 -11.11 -22.29
C ALA A 76 -33.43 -9.91 -21.85
N ALA A 77 -33.06 -9.22 -20.77
CA ALA A 77 -33.75 -8.02 -20.29
C ALA A 77 -33.55 -6.83 -21.25
N VAL A 78 -32.32 -6.66 -21.76
CA VAL A 78 -31.96 -5.62 -22.73
C VAL A 78 -32.72 -5.82 -24.05
N ALA A 79 -32.84 -7.06 -24.54
CA ALA A 79 -33.59 -7.35 -25.76
C ALA A 79 -35.10 -7.04 -25.66
N LYS A 80 -35.64 -6.98 -24.45
CA LYS A 80 -37.05 -6.66 -24.16
C LYS A 80 -37.26 -5.21 -23.73
N GLU A 81 -36.19 -4.41 -23.69
CA GLU A 81 -36.21 -3.04 -23.18
C GLU A 81 -36.75 -2.92 -21.75
N ASP A 82 -36.56 -3.96 -20.93
CA ASP A 82 -37.15 -4.06 -19.59
C ASP A 82 -36.16 -3.56 -18.52
N SER A 83 -36.31 -2.29 -18.13
CA SER A 83 -35.45 -1.64 -17.12
C SER A 83 -35.58 -2.25 -15.73
N ILE A 84 -36.70 -2.90 -15.41
CA ILE A 84 -36.90 -3.60 -14.13
C ILE A 84 -36.13 -4.92 -14.14
N ALA A 85 -36.21 -5.69 -15.24
CA ALA A 85 -35.48 -6.94 -15.37
C ALA A 85 -33.96 -6.72 -15.41
N VAL A 86 -33.48 -5.64 -16.04
CA VAL A 86 -32.06 -5.25 -16.02
C VAL A 86 -31.59 -5.01 -14.58
N GLN A 87 -32.36 -4.25 -13.79
CA GLN A 87 -32.02 -3.99 -12.38
C GLN A 87 -31.99 -5.29 -11.58
N LYS A 88 -33.03 -6.13 -11.67
CA LYS A 88 -33.09 -7.40 -10.96
C LYS A 88 -31.91 -8.33 -11.26
N ALA A 89 -31.46 -8.36 -12.52
CA ALA A 89 -30.30 -9.16 -12.91
C ALA A 89 -28.99 -8.68 -12.22
N LEU A 90 -28.80 -7.37 -12.10
CA LEU A 90 -27.61 -6.78 -11.46
C LEU A 90 -27.69 -6.71 -9.94
N ASP A 91 -28.87 -6.48 -9.39
CA ASP A 91 -29.11 -6.27 -7.96
C ASP A 91 -28.67 -7.47 -7.10
N ALA A 92 -28.80 -8.69 -7.64
CA ALA A 92 -28.29 -9.91 -7.00
C ALA A 92 -26.76 -9.92 -6.85
N SER A 93 -26.04 -9.16 -7.68
CA SER A 93 -24.58 -9.01 -7.64
C SER A 93 -24.13 -7.70 -7.00
N ALA A 94 -25.05 -6.83 -6.57
CA ALA A 94 -24.72 -5.58 -5.90
C ALA A 94 -24.27 -5.83 -4.46
N LEU A 95 -23.08 -5.35 -4.10
CA LEU A 95 -22.56 -5.39 -2.73
C LEU A 95 -23.10 -4.22 -1.90
N PHE A 96 -23.26 -3.05 -2.52
CA PHE A 96 -23.78 -1.84 -1.89
C PHE A 96 -24.94 -1.26 -2.68
N VAL A 97 -25.91 -0.72 -1.96
CA VAL A 97 -26.99 0.09 -2.51
C VAL A 97 -26.87 1.49 -1.90
N VAL A 98 -26.52 2.45 -2.73
CA VAL A 98 -26.34 3.86 -2.37
C VAL A 98 -27.54 4.65 -2.86
N SER A 99 -28.27 5.28 -1.95
CA SER A 99 -29.40 6.15 -2.27
C SER A 99 -29.04 7.60 -1.99
N ILE A 100 -29.25 8.46 -2.98
CA ILE A 100 -29.07 9.92 -2.89
C ILE A 100 -30.45 10.54 -2.95
N ASN A 101 -30.92 11.08 -1.82
CA ASN A 101 -32.23 11.70 -1.74
C ASN A 101 -32.23 13.10 -2.42
N PRO A 102 -33.40 13.72 -2.66
CA PRO A 102 -33.48 15.05 -3.28
C PRO A 102 -32.73 16.17 -2.54
N GLU A 103 -32.43 16.00 -1.25
CA GLU A 103 -31.63 16.93 -0.43
C GLU A 103 -30.12 16.66 -0.48
N LEU A 104 -29.64 15.81 -1.40
CA LEU A 104 -28.24 15.41 -1.56
C LEU A 104 -27.67 14.62 -0.37
N ARG A 105 -28.51 14.04 0.48
CA ARG A 105 -28.08 13.15 1.56
C ARG A 105 -27.87 11.74 1.03
N VAL A 106 -26.73 11.16 1.41
CA VAL A 106 -26.34 9.80 1.03
C VAL A 106 -26.75 8.82 2.11
N LYS A 107 -27.47 7.78 1.72
CA LYS A 107 -27.74 6.60 2.54
C LYS A 107 -27.15 5.38 1.86
N VAL A 108 -26.45 4.53 2.59
CA VAL A 108 -25.98 3.24 2.09
C VAL A 108 -26.64 2.09 2.83
N ALA A 109 -26.92 1.03 2.10
CA ALA A 109 -27.38 -0.25 2.62
C ALA A 109 -26.56 -1.40 2.02
N ARG A 110 -26.59 -2.55 2.71
CA ARG A 110 -25.99 -3.78 2.22
C ARG A 110 -26.82 -4.35 1.07
N GLY A 111 -26.18 -4.63 -0.06
CA GLY A 111 -26.79 -5.34 -1.18
C GLY A 111 -26.77 -6.87 -1.00
N ALA A 112 -27.26 -7.60 -2.00
CA ALA A 112 -27.46 -9.05 -1.93
C ALA A 112 -26.19 -9.89 -2.18
N ALA A 113 -25.14 -9.32 -2.78
CA ALA A 113 -23.93 -10.08 -3.10
C ALA A 113 -23.15 -10.48 -1.84
N ASP A 114 -22.47 -11.63 -1.87
CA ASP A 114 -21.60 -12.07 -0.77
C ASP A 114 -20.40 -11.12 -0.58
N PRO A 115 -20.02 -10.78 0.67
CA PRO A 115 -18.89 -9.89 0.95
C PRO A 115 -17.56 -10.64 0.87
N ILE A 116 -17.19 -11.11 -0.31
CA ILE A 116 -15.95 -11.88 -0.52
C ILE A 116 -14.89 -10.95 -1.10
N LEU A 117 -13.70 -10.93 -0.49
CA LEU A 117 -12.53 -10.19 -0.96
C LEU A 117 -11.36 -11.13 -1.22
N GLN A 118 -10.33 -10.63 -1.88
CA GLN A 118 -9.06 -11.31 -2.12
C GLN A 118 -7.93 -10.59 -1.37
N GLN A 119 -7.20 -11.31 -0.52
CA GLN A 119 -5.99 -10.78 0.10
C GLN A 119 -4.96 -10.47 -0.98
N ALA A 120 -4.25 -9.35 -0.81
CA ALA A 120 -3.23 -8.84 -1.72
C ALA A 120 -3.76 -8.45 -3.11
N GLY A 121 -5.09 -8.42 -3.32
CA GLY A 121 -5.72 -8.07 -4.58
C GLY A 121 -6.84 -7.05 -4.44
N TYR A 122 -7.04 -6.25 -5.49
CA TYR A 122 -8.24 -5.42 -5.60
C TYR A 122 -9.40 -6.29 -6.09
N THR A 123 -10.48 -6.32 -5.32
CA THR A 123 -11.71 -7.04 -5.68
C THR A 123 -12.73 -6.03 -6.20
N PRO A 124 -13.17 -6.13 -7.46
CA PRO A 124 -14.24 -5.29 -7.97
C PRO A 124 -15.59 -5.74 -7.41
N VAL A 125 -16.36 -4.77 -6.93
CA VAL A 125 -17.67 -4.95 -6.31
C VAL A 125 -18.68 -4.03 -6.98
N LEU A 126 -19.89 -4.51 -7.19
CA LEU A 126 -20.94 -3.74 -7.84
C LEU A 126 -21.64 -2.82 -6.83
N ILE A 127 -21.78 -1.55 -7.18
CA ILE A 127 -22.50 -0.54 -6.42
C ILE A 127 -23.74 -0.13 -7.21
N LYS A 128 -24.93 -0.34 -6.66
CA LYS A 128 -26.17 0.24 -7.19
C LYS A 128 -26.31 1.66 -6.66
N VAL A 129 -26.52 2.63 -7.52
CA VAL A 129 -26.82 4.01 -7.14
C VAL A 129 -28.26 4.34 -7.50
N ILE A 130 -29.07 4.72 -6.51
CA ILE A 130 -30.42 5.26 -6.66
C ILE A 130 -30.32 6.77 -6.46
N ASN A 131 -30.37 7.52 -7.55
CA ASN A 131 -30.12 8.96 -7.58
C ASN A 131 -31.43 9.74 -7.72
N GLU A 132 -32.19 9.86 -6.64
CA GLU A 132 -33.46 10.63 -6.62
C GLU A 132 -33.21 12.13 -6.82
N SER A 133 -32.00 12.61 -6.53
CA SER A 133 -31.57 13.99 -6.78
C SER A 133 -31.19 14.31 -8.23
N THR A 134 -30.98 13.29 -9.08
CA THR A 134 -30.41 13.44 -10.44
C THR A 134 -29.06 14.18 -10.48
N VAL A 135 -28.28 14.12 -9.39
CA VAL A 135 -27.01 14.83 -9.28
C VAL A 135 -25.93 14.22 -10.17
N THR A 136 -25.04 15.05 -10.71
CA THR A 136 -23.90 14.65 -11.56
C THR A 136 -22.55 14.82 -10.85
N ARG A 137 -22.55 14.64 -9.52
CA ARG A 137 -21.35 14.72 -8.69
C ARG A 137 -20.59 13.39 -8.73
N ARG A 138 -19.31 13.43 -8.32
CA ARG A 138 -18.50 12.23 -8.11
C ARG A 138 -19.00 11.51 -6.87
N LEU A 139 -19.25 10.20 -6.97
CA LEU A 139 -19.45 9.34 -5.80
C LEU A 139 -18.09 8.90 -5.29
N ARG A 140 -17.85 9.06 -3.98
CA ARG A 140 -16.64 8.60 -3.30
C ARG A 140 -16.97 7.43 -2.40
N MET A 141 -16.01 6.52 -2.28
CA MET A 141 -16.02 5.40 -1.36
C MET A 141 -14.83 5.55 -0.42
N ASP A 142 -15.07 5.43 0.89
CA ASP A 142 -14.07 5.59 1.95
C ASP A 142 -14.27 4.50 3.03
N SER A 143 -13.33 4.35 3.94
CA SER A 143 -13.41 3.46 5.09
C SER A 143 -12.44 3.91 6.19
N PRO A 144 -12.85 3.92 7.47
CA PRO A 144 -11.92 4.13 8.60
C PRO A 144 -10.78 3.11 8.65
N GLN A 145 -10.98 1.92 8.07
CA GLN A 145 -9.98 0.87 7.98
C GLN A 145 -9.11 1.01 6.71
N ALA A 146 -9.33 2.05 5.89
CA ALA A 146 -8.58 2.27 4.66
C ALA A 146 -7.45 3.30 4.79
N GLY A 147 -6.48 3.20 3.88
CA GLY A 147 -5.38 4.14 3.74
C GLY A 147 -4.00 3.53 4.02
N PRO A 148 -2.93 4.34 3.94
CA PRO A 148 -1.57 3.94 4.29
C PRO A 148 -1.47 3.28 5.66
N ILE A 149 -0.53 2.34 5.83
CA ILE A 149 -0.19 1.77 7.15
C ILE A 149 1.05 2.41 7.78
N TYR A 150 1.71 3.32 7.06
CA TYR A 150 2.93 4.01 7.50
C TYR A 150 2.65 5.44 7.97
N ALA A 151 3.53 5.97 8.82
CA ALA A 151 3.45 7.30 9.42
C ALA A 151 4.11 8.42 8.58
N GLY A 152 4.04 8.29 7.26
CA GLY A 152 4.55 9.28 6.30
C GLY A 152 6.03 9.25 5.93
N ALA A 153 6.42 10.21 5.08
CA ALA A 153 7.79 10.55 4.69
C ALA A 153 7.97 12.08 4.62
N ALA A 154 9.21 12.56 4.66
CA ALA A 154 9.48 14.00 4.63
C ALA A 154 8.97 14.65 3.32
N GLU A 155 8.11 15.67 3.43
CA GLU A 155 7.44 16.29 2.28
C GLU A 155 8.42 16.78 1.20
N GLY A 156 9.53 17.40 1.62
CA GLY A 156 10.56 17.88 0.69
C GLY A 156 11.22 16.77 -0.12
N ILE A 157 11.24 15.54 0.39
CA ILE A 157 11.75 14.35 -0.30
C ILE A 157 10.72 13.86 -1.31
N LEU A 158 9.46 13.70 -0.88
CA LEU A 158 8.37 13.27 -1.75
C LEU A 158 8.16 14.23 -2.94
N LYS A 159 8.36 15.54 -2.72
CA LYS A 159 8.37 16.54 -3.82
C LYS A 159 9.47 16.26 -4.84
N ARG A 160 10.70 15.95 -4.40
CA ARG A 160 11.81 15.62 -5.30
C ARG A 160 11.58 14.31 -6.05
N GLN A 161 10.88 13.37 -5.43
CA GLN A 161 10.51 12.08 -6.03
C GLN A 161 9.28 12.19 -6.94
N ALA A 162 8.60 13.34 -6.98
CA ALA A 162 7.31 13.53 -7.63
C ALA A 162 6.24 12.52 -7.14
N GLN A 163 6.24 12.26 -5.82
CA GLN A 163 5.40 11.27 -5.15
C GLN A 163 4.66 11.87 -3.93
N THR A 164 4.20 13.12 -4.03
CA THR A 164 3.55 13.82 -2.91
C THR A 164 2.24 13.16 -2.46
N GLU A 165 1.59 12.41 -3.34
CA GLU A 165 0.40 11.62 -3.06
C GLU A 165 0.63 10.55 -1.97
N LEU A 166 1.87 10.10 -1.76
CA LEU A 166 2.19 9.13 -0.70
C LEU A 166 1.99 9.69 0.72
N ARG A 167 1.86 11.01 0.85
CA ARG A 167 1.58 11.73 2.10
C ARG A 167 0.09 11.98 2.35
N GLU A 168 -0.77 11.64 1.39
CA GLU A 168 -2.21 11.75 1.61
C GLU A 168 -2.67 10.68 2.61
N ASN A 169 -3.40 11.11 3.64
CA ASN A 169 -3.96 10.22 4.68
C ASN A 169 -2.90 9.37 5.41
N GLU A 170 -1.75 9.95 5.77
CA GLU A 170 -0.71 9.26 6.58
C GLU A 170 -1.28 8.69 7.89
N ASN A 171 -0.80 7.53 8.30
CA ASN A 171 -1.27 6.85 9.51
C ASN A 171 -0.48 7.30 10.75
N THR A 172 -0.56 8.58 11.08
CA THR A 172 0.15 9.17 12.23
C THR A 172 -0.37 8.62 13.55
N ASP A 173 -1.66 8.31 13.62
CA ASP A 173 -2.34 7.81 14.83
C ASP A 173 -2.24 6.29 15.01
N ARG A 174 -1.51 5.60 14.12
CA ARG A 174 -1.25 4.15 14.17
C ARG A 174 -2.52 3.30 14.21
N GLU A 175 -3.55 3.78 13.52
CA GLU A 175 -4.82 3.07 13.37
C GLU A 175 -4.60 1.74 12.64
N ARG A 176 -5.41 0.75 12.97
CA ARG A 176 -5.37 -0.54 12.28
C ARG A 176 -6.06 -0.43 10.92
N ARG A 177 -5.26 -0.18 9.88
CA ARG A 177 -5.73 -0.07 8.50
C ARG A 177 -5.37 -1.32 7.70
N PHE A 178 -6.38 -1.94 7.10
CA PHE A 178 -6.22 -3.17 6.30
C PHE A 178 -7.07 -3.17 5.02
N LEU A 179 -7.78 -2.07 4.69
CA LEU A 179 -8.39 -1.83 3.37
C LEU A 179 -7.75 -0.72 2.51
N ASN A 180 -7.94 -0.79 1.19
CA ASN A 180 -7.85 0.39 0.32
C ASN A 180 -9.09 0.34 -0.58
N VAL A 181 -9.75 1.47 -0.75
CA VAL A 181 -11.08 1.55 -1.38
C VAL A 181 -11.09 2.68 -2.39
N GLU A 182 -11.62 2.43 -3.58
CA GLU A 182 -11.81 3.44 -4.62
C GLU A 182 -13.01 3.12 -5.49
N VAL A 183 -13.63 4.12 -6.11
CA VAL A 183 -14.57 3.92 -7.21
C VAL A 183 -13.76 3.87 -8.51
N PHE A 184 -14.02 2.87 -9.36
CA PHE A 184 -13.34 2.75 -10.65
C PHE A 184 -13.92 3.76 -11.65
N GLU A 185 -13.09 4.72 -12.06
CA GLU A 185 -13.51 5.90 -12.82
C GLU A 185 -12.84 5.99 -14.21
N SER A 186 -11.95 5.04 -14.54
CA SER A 186 -11.29 4.97 -15.84
C SER A 186 -12.26 4.47 -16.92
N ALA A 187 -11.97 4.82 -18.19
CA ALA A 187 -12.74 4.32 -19.32
C ALA A 187 -12.83 2.77 -19.29
N PRO A 188 -14.00 2.17 -19.59
CA PRO A 188 -15.19 2.78 -20.15
C PRO A 188 -16.14 3.44 -19.13
N MET A 189 -15.83 3.45 -17.83
CA MET A 189 -16.63 4.13 -16.82
C MET A 189 -16.43 5.65 -16.85
N THR A 190 -17.20 6.39 -16.05
CA THR A 190 -17.14 7.86 -15.95
C THR A 190 -16.86 8.28 -14.51
N SER A 191 -16.10 9.38 -14.34
CA SER A 191 -15.73 9.92 -13.02
C SER A 191 -16.88 10.63 -12.26
N ARG A 192 -17.99 10.87 -12.93
CA ARG A 192 -19.18 11.52 -12.37
C ARG A 192 -20.41 10.67 -12.62
N LEU A 193 -21.36 10.78 -11.70
CA LEU A 193 -22.72 10.29 -11.89
C LEU A 193 -23.35 10.95 -13.12
N SER A 194 -24.15 10.17 -13.84
CA SER A 194 -24.81 10.60 -15.08
C SER A 194 -26.03 11.50 -14.83
N GLY A 195 -26.56 11.49 -13.61
CA GLY A 195 -27.84 12.10 -13.26
C GLY A 195 -29.05 11.20 -13.56
N ALA A 196 -28.83 10.00 -14.10
CA ALA A 196 -29.88 9.00 -14.26
C ALA A 196 -30.40 8.56 -12.89
N LYS A 197 -31.71 8.25 -12.79
CA LYS A 197 -32.33 7.81 -11.53
C LYS A 197 -31.72 6.53 -10.95
N VAL A 198 -31.22 5.66 -11.83
CA VAL A 198 -30.49 4.45 -11.46
C VAL A 198 -29.26 4.34 -12.33
N GLU A 199 -28.11 4.14 -11.69
CA GLU A 199 -26.85 3.81 -12.36
C GLU A 199 -26.06 2.81 -11.52
N TYR A 200 -25.17 2.06 -12.18
CA TYR A 200 -24.34 1.05 -11.54
C TYR A 200 -22.88 1.43 -11.71
N LEU A 201 -22.13 1.38 -10.62
CA LEU A 201 -20.71 1.70 -10.56
C LEU A 201 -19.91 0.50 -10.05
N ILE A 202 -18.59 0.54 -10.24
CA ILE A 202 -17.67 -0.46 -9.73
C ILE A 202 -16.87 0.17 -8.59
N GLY A 203 -16.95 -0.42 -7.41
CA GLY A 203 -16.00 -0.16 -6.32
C GLY A 203 -14.86 -1.16 -6.43
N LEU A 204 -13.65 -0.75 -6.05
CA LEU A 204 -12.50 -1.63 -5.91
C LEU A 204 -12.11 -1.64 -4.44
N ILE A 205 -12.06 -2.83 -3.86
CA ILE A 205 -11.68 -3.02 -2.46
C ILE A 205 -10.47 -3.95 -2.40
N TYR A 206 -9.35 -3.40 -1.95
CA TYR A 206 -8.15 -4.16 -1.61
C TYR A 206 -8.14 -4.53 -0.13
N CYS A 207 -7.69 -5.74 0.21
CA CYS A 207 -7.44 -6.15 1.59
C CYS A 207 -6.02 -6.73 1.76
N SER A 208 -5.29 -6.34 2.81
CA SER A 208 -3.96 -6.90 3.14
C SER A 208 -4.03 -8.15 4.00
N GLU A 209 -5.16 -8.41 4.66
CA GLU A 209 -5.33 -9.51 5.61
C GLU A 209 -6.27 -10.59 5.07
N ALA A 210 -6.06 -11.85 5.45
CA ALA A 210 -6.94 -12.97 5.12
C ALA A 210 -7.90 -13.34 6.26
N GLY A 211 -8.96 -14.09 5.94
CA GLY A 211 -9.97 -14.57 6.89
C GLY A 211 -11.14 -13.61 7.08
N GLN A 212 -11.85 -13.73 8.20
CA GLN A 212 -13.00 -12.86 8.51
C GLN A 212 -12.52 -11.48 8.96
N ARG A 213 -12.99 -10.40 8.30
CA ARG A 213 -12.62 -9.02 8.62
C ARG A 213 -13.82 -8.10 8.51
N GLU A 214 -14.15 -7.43 9.61
CA GLU A 214 -15.20 -6.41 9.60
C GLU A 214 -14.61 -5.04 9.24
N ALA A 215 -15.21 -4.36 8.27
CA ALA A 215 -14.87 -2.99 7.94
C ALA A 215 -16.12 -2.15 7.67
N THR A 216 -16.03 -0.86 7.95
CA THR A 216 -17.08 0.11 7.67
C THR A 216 -16.79 0.77 6.34
N ILE A 217 -17.74 0.69 5.40
CA ILE A 217 -17.64 1.36 4.10
C ILE A 217 -18.54 2.58 4.11
N VAL A 218 -17.98 3.72 3.70
CA VAL A 218 -18.61 5.03 3.69
C VAL A 218 -18.76 5.51 2.25
N PHE A 219 -19.88 6.15 1.93
CA PHE A 219 -20.10 6.79 0.64
C PHE A 219 -20.48 8.27 0.80
N ASP A 220 -19.90 9.14 -0.01
CA ASP A 220 -20.24 10.57 -0.05
C ASP A 220 -20.21 11.12 -1.49
N ILE A 221 -20.78 12.31 -1.70
CA ILE A 221 -20.77 12.99 -3.01
C ILE A 221 -20.21 14.43 -2.93
N GLY A 222 -19.50 14.80 -1.85
CA GLY A 222 -19.09 16.19 -1.64
C GLY A 222 -19.06 16.66 -0.19
N GLN A 223 -18.49 17.86 0.00
CA GLN A 223 -18.67 18.64 1.24
C GLN A 223 -20.17 18.86 1.51
N GLY A 224 -20.60 18.68 2.76
CA GLY A 224 -21.98 18.89 3.21
C GLY A 224 -22.93 17.69 3.06
N THR A 225 -22.45 16.52 2.63
CA THR A 225 -23.28 15.29 2.56
C THR A 225 -23.07 14.33 3.72
N GLN A 226 -22.32 14.77 4.75
CA GLN A 226 -22.16 14.03 5.99
C GLN A 226 -23.50 13.99 6.72
N ASP A 227 -24.12 12.82 6.73
CA ASP A 227 -25.34 12.62 7.50
C ASP A 227 -24.98 12.47 8.98
N LEU A 228 -25.47 13.39 9.82
CA LEU A 228 -25.33 13.35 11.29
C LEU A 228 -25.86 12.04 11.90
N GLY A 229 -26.66 11.27 11.16
CA GLY A 229 -27.19 9.97 11.58
C GLY A 229 -26.37 8.74 11.16
N PHE A 230 -25.11 8.86 10.71
CA PHE A 230 -24.28 7.74 10.25
C PHE A 230 -24.92 6.87 9.15
N ARG A 231 -25.81 7.45 8.34
CA ARG A 231 -26.54 6.70 7.29
C ARG A 231 -25.72 6.51 6.03
N SER A 232 -24.66 7.29 5.87
CA SER A 232 -23.72 7.22 4.74
C SER A 232 -22.68 6.10 4.90
N GLN A 233 -22.78 5.27 5.95
CA GLN A 233 -21.85 4.17 6.21
C GLN A 233 -22.57 2.85 6.50
N VAL A 234 -21.91 1.73 6.17
CA VAL A 234 -22.39 0.37 6.45
C VAL A 234 -21.24 -0.52 6.94
N PRO A 235 -21.35 -1.16 8.12
CA PRO A 235 -20.41 -2.19 8.54
C PRO A 235 -20.65 -3.48 7.74
N VAL A 236 -19.56 -4.11 7.29
CA VAL A 236 -19.61 -5.36 6.53
C VAL A 236 -18.55 -6.31 7.06
N LEU A 237 -18.99 -7.52 7.45
CA LEU A 237 -18.09 -8.63 7.72
C LEU A 237 -17.71 -9.31 6.40
N PHE A 238 -16.46 -9.12 5.97
CA PHE A 238 -15.89 -9.70 4.76
C PHE A 238 -15.25 -11.05 5.01
N THR A 239 -15.46 -11.99 4.08
CA THR A 239 -14.67 -13.21 3.96
C THR A 239 -13.53 -12.95 2.98
N VAL A 240 -12.29 -12.84 3.49
CA VAL A 240 -11.12 -12.55 2.65
C VAL A 240 -10.36 -13.83 2.33
N ARG A 241 -10.33 -14.20 1.04
CA ARG A 241 -9.55 -15.35 0.56
C ARG A 241 -8.05 -15.07 0.69
N PRO A 242 -7.22 -16.05 1.08
CA PRO A 242 -5.78 -15.85 1.23
C PRO A 242 -5.10 -15.58 -0.12
N ALA A 243 -4.01 -14.82 -0.07
CA ALA A 243 -3.11 -14.63 -1.20
C ALA A 243 -2.29 -15.91 -1.44
N LEU A 244 -1.74 -16.05 -2.64
CA LEU A 244 -0.98 -17.23 -3.02
C LEU A 244 0.52 -16.96 -2.84
N PRO A 245 1.26 -17.86 -2.17
CA PRO A 245 2.70 -17.76 -2.11
C PRO A 245 3.30 -18.09 -3.49
N VAL A 246 4.00 -17.12 -4.07
CA VAL A 246 4.74 -17.28 -5.32
C VAL A 246 6.23 -17.38 -4.99
N LYS A 247 6.80 -18.57 -5.19
CA LYS A 247 8.22 -18.81 -4.96
C LYS A 247 9.06 -18.22 -6.09
N MET A 248 10.08 -17.45 -5.74
CA MET A 248 10.99 -16.85 -6.70
C MET A 248 12.20 -17.75 -6.92
N ARG A 249 12.51 -18.05 -8.17
CA ARG A 249 13.76 -18.73 -8.56
C ARG A 249 14.64 -17.72 -9.28
N ILE A 250 15.63 -17.18 -8.59
CA ILE A 250 16.45 -16.04 -9.03
C ILE A 250 17.86 -16.53 -9.29
N ARG A 251 18.37 -16.22 -10.48
CA ARG A 251 19.71 -16.61 -10.93
C ARG A 251 20.42 -15.40 -11.51
N ASP A 252 21.65 -15.19 -11.07
CA ASP A 252 22.54 -14.16 -11.60
C ASP A 252 23.09 -14.55 -12.98
N PHE A 253 23.84 -13.66 -13.63
CA PHE A 253 24.41 -13.86 -14.96
C PHE A 253 25.31 -15.11 -15.08
N ASP A 254 25.90 -15.55 -13.96
CA ASP A 254 26.75 -16.75 -13.88
C ASP A 254 25.98 -18.02 -13.44
N GLY A 255 24.67 -17.91 -13.28
CA GLY A 255 23.79 -19.00 -12.87
C GLY A 255 23.76 -19.27 -11.36
N LYS A 256 24.42 -18.46 -10.52
CA LYS A 256 24.33 -18.59 -9.06
C LYS A 256 23.07 -17.91 -8.50
N PRO A 257 22.55 -18.35 -7.33
CA PRO A 257 21.48 -17.63 -6.64
C PRO A 257 21.91 -16.22 -6.24
N THR A 258 20.99 -15.26 -6.31
CA THR A 258 21.23 -13.87 -5.91
C THR A 258 19.91 -13.14 -5.60
N THR A 259 20.01 -11.85 -5.27
CA THR A 259 18.88 -10.94 -5.05
C THR A 259 18.51 -10.24 -6.36
N ALA A 260 17.23 -10.08 -6.64
CA ALA A 260 16.74 -9.25 -7.74
C ALA A 260 15.79 -8.15 -7.27
N LYS A 261 15.82 -7.05 -8.01
CA LYS A 261 14.78 -6.02 -8.03
C LYS A 261 13.61 -6.51 -8.87
N LEU A 262 12.42 -6.59 -8.28
CA LEU A 262 11.20 -7.13 -8.89
C LEU A 262 10.05 -6.12 -8.81
N GLU A 263 9.34 -5.90 -9.91
CA GLU A 263 8.17 -5.04 -9.97
C GLU A 263 7.04 -5.77 -10.69
N PHE A 264 5.94 -6.03 -9.98
CA PHE A 264 4.76 -6.67 -10.52
C PHE A 264 3.70 -5.61 -10.79
N ARG A 265 3.15 -5.60 -12.01
CA ARG A 265 1.99 -4.77 -12.36
C ARG A 265 0.85 -5.60 -12.91
N ASP A 266 -0.38 -5.30 -12.52
CA ASP A 266 -1.55 -5.84 -13.19
C ASP A 266 -1.80 -5.14 -14.54
N GLN A 267 -2.91 -5.47 -15.19
CA GLN A 267 -3.31 -4.89 -16.48
C GLN A 267 -3.64 -3.40 -16.39
N ASP A 268 -3.99 -2.91 -15.20
CA ASP A 268 -4.26 -1.50 -14.90
C ASP A 268 -2.99 -0.73 -14.54
N GLY A 269 -1.83 -1.40 -14.54
CA GLY A 269 -0.57 -0.81 -14.12
C GLY A 269 -0.45 -0.66 -12.60
N ARG A 270 -1.38 -1.19 -11.79
CA ARG A 270 -1.27 -1.16 -10.32
C ARG A 270 -0.10 -2.01 -9.88
N VAL A 271 0.66 -1.51 -8.92
CA VAL A 271 1.86 -2.16 -8.38
C VAL A 271 1.49 -3.20 -7.31
N TYR A 272 2.12 -4.37 -7.35
CA TYR A 272 1.94 -5.45 -6.36
C TYR A 272 3.27 -5.85 -5.70
N PRO A 273 3.26 -6.08 -4.36
CA PRO A 273 2.20 -5.71 -3.40
C PRO A 273 1.94 -4.20 -3.41
N PRO A 274 0.75 -3.69 -3.07
CA PRO A 274 0.49 -2.24 -3.16
C PRO A 274 1.36 -1.41 -2.22
N GLN A 275 1.93 -0.31 -2.75
CA GLN A 275 2.87 0.57 -2.03
C GLN A 275 2.32 1.09 -0.70
N ALA A 276 1.03 1.48 -0.66
CA ALA A 276 0.34 1.94 0.56
C ALA A 276 0.40 0.92 1.73
N ARG A 277 0.79 -0.32 1.46
CA ARG A 277 0.70 -1.49 2.36
C ARG A 277 2.04 -2.10 2.69
N ARG A 278 3.11 -1.43 2.29
CA ARG A 278 4.46 -1.91 2.45
C ARG A 278 5.07 -1.33 3.73
N LEU A 279 5.56 -2.25 4.54
CA LEU A 279 6.53 -1.99 5.60
C LEU A 279 7.80 -2.78 5.27
N ALA A 280 8.90 -2.46 5.96
CA ALA A 280 10.14 -3.22 5.85
C ALA A 280 9.87 -4.75 5.86
N PRO A 281 10.45 -5.51 4.92
CA PRO A 281 11.52 -5.12 4.00
C PRO A 281 11.07 -4.42 2.71
N ASP A 282 9.76 -4.30 2.46
CA ASP A 282 9.22 -3.68 1.25
C ASP A 282 8.97 -2.20 1.49
N PHE A 283 9.54 -1.31 0.67
CA PHE A 283 9.46 0.12 0.93
C PHE A 283 8.32 0.76 0.14
N PHE A 284 7.46 1.51 0.83
CA PHE A 284 6.27 2.10 0.24
C PHE A 284 6.59 3.16 -0.84
N PHE A 285 7.74 3.80 -0.79
CA PHE A 285 8.16 4.82 -1.76
C PHE A 285 8.85 4.21 -3.00
N GLN A 286 9.08 2.89 -3.02
CA GLN A 286 9.63 2.17 -4.18
C GLN A 286 8.51 1.40 -4.87
N PRO A 287 8.40 1.41 -6.21
CA PRO A 287 7.43 0.58 -6.91
C PRO A 287 7.87 -0.91 -6.91
N HIS A 288 9.17 -1.17 -6.95
CA HIS A 288 9.73 -2.51 -6.87
C HIS A 288 9.91 -3.00 -5.43
N ILE A 289 10.18 -4.30 -5.30
CA ILE A 289 10.58 -5.00 -4.07
C ILE A 289 11.86 -5.80 -4.35
N TYR A 290 12.57 -6.22 -3.30
CA TYR A 290 13.77 -7.06 -3.43
C TYR A 290 13.51 -8.45 -2.86
N ARG A 291 13.93 -9.47 -3.60
CA ARG A 291 13.80 -10.86 -3.18
C ARG A 291 15.06 -11.63 -3.52
N ASP A 292 15.47 -12.50 -2.60
CA ASP A 292 16.49 -13.51 -2.81
C ASP A 292 15.93 -14.73 -3.53
N ASP A 293 16.83 -15.55 -4.10
CA ASP A 293 16.44 -16.86 -4.59
C ASP A 293 15.79 -17.69 -3.49
N GLY A 294 14.61 -18.24 -3.77
CA GLY A 294 13.83 -19.03 -2.83
C GLY A 294 12.80 -18.25 -2.03
N ASP A 295 12.88 -16.92 -2.01
CA ASP A 295 11.90 -16.08 -1.32
C ASP A 295 10.51 -16.16 -1.94
N VAL A 296 9.53 -15.65 -1.19
CA VAL A 296 8.12 -15.67 -1.56
C VAL A 296 7.58 -14.26 -1.75
N VAL A 297 6.74 -14.09 -2.76
CA VAL A 297 5.87 -12.91 -2.94
C VAL A 297 4.42 -13.36 -2.80
N LEU A 298 3.62 -12.67 -1.99
CA LEU A 298 2.19 -12.92 -1.89
C LEU A 298 1.47 -12.16 -3.01
N LEU A 299 0.86 -12.90 -3.93
CA LEU A 299 0.09 -12.34 -5.04
C LEU A 299 -1.32 -12.94 -5.09
N PRO A 300 -2.33 -12.18 -5.50
CA PRO A 300 -3.65 -12.74 -5.78
C PRO A 300 -3.60 -13.57 -7.07
N PRO A 301 -4.57 -14.46 -7.30
CA PRO A 301 -4.73 -15.10 -8.61
C PRO A 301 -4.91 -14.03 -9.70
N GLY A 302 -4.25 -14.19 -10.84
CA GLY A 302 -4.35 -13.21 -11.92
C GLY A 302 -3.14 -13.17 -12.84
N LYS A 303 -3.16 -12.26 -13.81
CA LYS A 303 -2.06 -12.02 -14.75
C LYS A 303 -1.32 -10.74 -14.38
N PHE A 304 0.01 -10.82 -14.37
CA PHE A 304 0.88 -9.69 -14.08
C PHE A 304 1.98 -9.57 -15.13
N GLN A 305 2.44 -8.34 -15.34
CA GLN A 305 3.74 -8.09 -15.93
C GLN A 305 4.76 -7.98 -14.81
N LEU A 306 5.76 -8.85 -14.83
CA LEU A 306 6.93 -8.77 -13.96
C LEU A 306 8.08 -8.10 -14.70
N GLN A 307 8.56 -7.00 -14.15
CA GLN A 307 9.83 -6.40 -14.51
C GLN A 307 10.91 -6.83 -13.50
N SER A 308 12.09 -7.25 -13.99
CA SER A 308 13.19 -7.70 -13.13
C SER A 308 14.55 -7.16 -13.56
N GLY A 309 15.43 -6.87 -12.59
CA GLY A 309 16.77 -6.33 -12.79
C GLY A 309 17.65 -6.43 -11.55
N ARG A 310 18.87 -5.86 -11.61
CA ARG A 310 19.82 -5.80 -10.49
C ARG A 310 20.73 -4.57 -10.58
N GLY A 311 20.14 -3.38 -10.61
CA GLY A 311 20.86 -2.12 -10.78
C GLY A 311 21.39 -1.84 -12.20
N PRO A 312 22.23 -0.80 -12.36
CA PRO A 312 22.60 -0.25 -13.66
C PRO A 312 23.48 -1.17 -14.51
N GLU A 313 24.16 -2.16 -13.91
CA GLU A 313 25.00 -3.13 -14.62
C GLU A 313 24.19 -4.23 -15.35
N TYR A 314 22.87 -4.24 -15.13
CA TYR A 314 21.95 -5.28 -15.61
C TYR A 314 20.86 -4.71 -16.50
N VAL A 315 20.45 -5.50 -17.49
CA VAL A 315 19.33 -5.17 -18.35
C VAL A 315 18.04 -5.45 -17.60
N THR A 316 17.17 -4.45 -17.52
CA THR A 316 15.80 -4.63 -17.05
C THR A 316 15.01 -5.47 -18.04
N THR A 317 14.50 -6.61 -17.60
CA THR A 317 13.70 -7.53 -18.43
C THR A 317 12.24 -7.52 -18.00
N ARG A 318 11.33 -7.80 -18.94
CA ARG A 318 9.89 -7.94 -18.70
C ARG A 318 9.44 -9.36 -19.05
N GLN A 319 8.57 -9.93 -18.22
CA GLN A 319 7.92 -11.23 -18.45
C GLN A 319 6.45 -11.18 -18.03
N ASN A 320 5.58 -11.86 -18.76
CA ASN A 320 4.18 -12.04 -18.35
C ASN A 320 4.09 -13.27 -17.44
N VAL A 321 3.45 -13.12 -16.28
CA VAL A 321 3.28 -14.20 -15.30
C VAL A 321 1.79 -14.38 -15.00
N GLU A 322 1.36 -15.63 -14.86
CA GLU A 322 -0.02 -15.98 -14.50
C GLU A 322 0.00 -16.79 -13.20
N ILE A 323 -0.68 -16.28 -12.17
CA ILE A 323 -0.79 -16.89 -10.85
C ILE A 323 -2.13 -17.62 -10.76
N LYS A 324 -2.09 -18.95 -10.55
CA LYS A 324 -3.28 -19.81 -10.56
C LYS A 324 -3.66 -20.25 -9.15
N ALA A 325 -4.97 -20.33 -8.90
CA ALA A 325 -5.57 -20.60 -7.59
C ALA A 325 -5.35 -22.02 -7.02
N ALA A 326 -4.91 -22.99 -7.83
CA ALA A 326 -4.84 -24.40 -7.44
C ALA A 326 -3.43 -25.02 -7.52
N THR A 327 -2.38 -24.22 -7.73
CA THR A 327 -1.01 -24.73 -7.97
C THR A 327 0.02 -24.05 -7.09
N GLN A 328 1.12 -24.75 -6.77
CA GLN A 328 2.35 -24.10 -6.33
C GLN A 328 2.85 -23.19 -7.46
N ASN A 329 2.89 -21.88 -7.22
CA ASN A 329 3.33 -20.91 -8.20
C ASN A 329 4.84 -20.67 -8.02
N THR A 330 5.63 -20.87 -9.07
CA THR A 330 7.06 -20.53 -9.10
C THR A 330 7.34 -19.65 -10.30
N VAL A 331 8.02 -18.53 -10.08
CA VAL A 331 8.44 -17.61 -11.14
C VAL A 331 9.95 -17.59 -11.22
N SER A 332 10.48 -17.86 -12.41
CA SER A 332 11.93 -17.86 -12.65
C SER A 332 12.39 -16.51 -13.19
N VAL A 333 13.53 -16.02 -12.69
CA VAL A 333 14.20 -14.81 -13.12
C VAL A 333 15.66 -15.16 -13.40
N GLN A 334 16.07 -14.95 -14.64
CA GLN A 334 17.47 -15.04 -15.06
C GLN A 334 17.96 -13.63 -15.36
N LEU A 335 18.81 -13.10 -14.48
CA LEU A 335 19.37 -11.77 -14.64
C LEU A 335 20.36 -11.75 -15.80
N LYS A 336 20.36 -10.62 -16.54
CA LYS A 336 21.19 -10.40 -17.72
C LYS A 336 22.10 -9.20 -17.48
N ARG A 337 23.34 -9.48 -17.08
CA ARG A 337 24.38 -8.45 -16.94
C ARG A 337 24.83 -8.00 -18.33
N TRP A 338 24.90 -6.70 -18.58
CA TRP A 338 25.41 -6.14 -19.86
C TRP A 338 26.79 -5.53 -19.74
N VAL A 339 27.23 -5.20 -18.52
CA VAL A 339 28.59 -4.71 -18.23
C VAL A 339 29.08 -5.30 -16.91
N ASN A 340 30.38 -5.58 -16.83
CA ASN A 340 31.02 -6.06 -15.60
C ASN A 340 32.25 -5.19 -15.25
N PRO A 341 32.05 -4.00 -14.64
CA PRO A 341 33.15 -3.10 -14.28
C PRO A 341 34.17 -3.76 -13.32
N ALA A 342 33.74 -4.71 -12.49
CA ALA A 342 34.60 -5.42 -11.56
C ALA A 342 35.70 -6.24 -12.26
N ALA A 343 35.45 -6.70 -13.49
CA ALA A 343 36.48 -7.36 -14.30
C ALA A 343 37.64 -6.43 -14.69
N PHE A 344 37.44 -5.11 -14.56
CA PHE A 344 38.43 -4.06 -14.82
C PHE A 344 38.92 -3.38 -13.53
N GLY A 345 38.59 -3.93 -12.36
CA GLY A 345 38.99 -3.37 -11.06
C GLY A 345 38.11 -2.22 -10.55
N TYR A 346 36.98 -1.94 -11.19
CA TYR A 346 36.00 -0.95 -10.72
C TYR A 346 34.89 -1.62 -9.92
N TYR A 347 34.66 -1.13 -8.71
CA TYR A 347 33.61 -1.65 -7.83
C TYR A 347 32.54 -0.57 -7.62
N SER A 348 31.28 -0.95 -7.78
CA SER A 348 30.15 -0.06 -7.58
C SER A 348 29.90 0.17 -6.10
N GLY A 349 29.57 1.40 -5.72
CA GLY A 349 29.22 1.69 -4.34
C GLY A 349 28.33 2.90 -4.21
N ASP A 350 27.50 2.87 -3.18
CA ASP A 350 26.76 4.03 -2.70
C ASP A 350 27.22 4.32 -1.27
N HIS A 351 27.90 5.46 -1.13
CA HIS A 351 28.56 5.86 0.09
C HIS A 351 27.69 6.81 0.95
N HIS A 352 26.43 7.05 0.59
CA HIS A 352 25.52 7.91 1.33
C HIS A 352 24.08 7.37 1.31
N ILE A 353 23.86 6.31 2.08
CA ILE A 353 22.54 5.68 2.25
C ILE A 353 21.99 5.99 3.65
N HIS A 354 20.69 6.13 3.82
CA HIS A 354 20.06 6.26 5.14
C HIS A 354 19.15 5.09 5.46
N GLY A 355 19.24 4.58 6.68
CA GLY A 355 18.32 3.57 7.23
C GLY A 355 17.11 4.16 7.96
N ALA A 356 17.02 5.48 8.11
CA ALA A 356 15.92 6.16 8.78
C ALA A 356 15.75 7.59 8.26
N GLY A 357 14.55 8.15 8.39
CA GLY A 357 14.18 9.45 7.86
C GLY A 357 14.32 9.61 6.35
N CYS A 358 14.21 10.85 5.86
CA CYS A 358 14.05 11.15 4.44
C CYS A 358 12.78 10.49 3.83
N SER A 359 12.95 9.51 2.94
CA SER A 359 11.86 8.65 2.46
C SER A 359 11.57 7.50 3.42
N HIS A 360 12.57 7.09 4.20
CA HIS A 360 12.41 6.09 5.24
C HIS A 360 11.70 6.71 6.44
N TYR A 361 11.24 5.83 7.31
CA TYR A 361 10.47 6.26 8.44
C TYR A 361 11.28 7.09 9.44
N ASP A 362 10.69 8.16 9.96
CA ASP A 362 11.21 8.84 11.15
C ASP A 362 10.87 8.05 12.44
N ASN A 363 9.87 7.15 12.44
CA ASN A 363 9.64 6.05 13.40
C ASN A 363 8.36 5.25 13.04
N PRO A 364 8.43 3.91 12.77
CA PRO A 364 7.43 3.02 13.37
C PRO A 364 7.97 1.68 13.94
N THR A 365 9.23 1.46 14.34
CA THR A 365 9.86 2.18 15.45
C THR A 365 11.37 2.34 15.27
N GLN A 366 11.69 3.31 14.40
CA GLN A 366 12.97 4.03 14.24
C GLN A 366 13.88 3.57 13.09
N GLY A 367 13.25 3.25 11.95
CA GLY A 367 13.91 3.09 10.65
C GLY A 367 13.78 1.67 10.11
N VAL A 368 14.78 1.24 9.36
CA VAL A 368 14.93 -0.11 8.80
C VAL A 368 16.20 -0.76 9.32
N THR A 369 16.29 -2.09 9.21
CA THR A 369 17.40 -2.90 9.74
C THR A 369 18.54 -3.04 8.73
N PRO A 370 19.74 -3.49 9.16
CA PRO A 370 20.83 -3.85 8.25
C PRO A 370 20.42 -4.90 7.21
N GLN A 371 19.55 -5.85 7.58
CA GLN A 371 19.05 -6.88 6.64
C GLN A 371 18.19 -6.26 5.53
N ASP A 372 17.31 -5.31 5.88
CA ASP A 372 16.48 -4.59 4.89
C ASP A 372 17.35 -3.75 3.95
N MET A 373 18.39 -3.10 4.49
CA MET A 373 19.32 -2.32 3.70
C MET A 373 20.17 -3.19 2.78
N PHE A 374 20.64 -4.33 3.28
CA PHE A 374 21.45 -5.27 2.50
C PHE A 374 20.69 -5.80 1.28
N ALA A 375 19.40 -6.11 1.43
CA ALA A 375 18.56 -6.56 0.31
C ALA A 375 18.54 -5.53 -0.83
N GLN A 376 18.52 -4.23 -0.51
CA GLN A 376 18.57 -3.16 -1.52
C GLN A 376 19.97 -3.03 -2.13
N VAL A 377 21.02 -2.99 -1.32
CA VAL A 377 22.41 -2.88 -1.80
C VAL A 377 22.74 -4.04 -2.75
N LYS A 378 22.40 -5.27 -2.35
CA LYS A 378 22.63 -6.46 -3.17
C LYS A 378 21.70 -6.51 -4.38
N GLY A 379 20.44 -6.10 -4.21
CA GLY A 379 19.42 -6.05 -5.26
C GLY A 379 19.63 -4.95 -6.30
N GLU A 380 20.36 -3.89 -5.98
CA GLU A 380 20.84 -2.86 -6.92
C GLU A 380 22.26 -3.16 -7.44
N GLY A 381 22.79 -4.34 -7.13
CA GLY A 381 24.06 -4.82 -7.69
C GLY A 381 25.30 -4.07 -7.18
N LEU A 382 25.22 -3.43 -6.02
CA LEU A 382 26.33 -2.68 -5.43
C LEU A 382 27.35 -3.61 -4.76
N ASN A 383 28.63 -3.23 -4.82
CA ASN A 383 29.69 -3.88 -4.06
C ASN A 383 29.87 -3.29 -2.65
N VAL A 384 29.59 -2.00 -2.48
CA VAL A 384 29.72 -1.30 -1.19
C VAL A 384 28.49 -0.44 -0.94
N GLY A 385 27.83 -0.65 0.19
CA GLY A 385 26.78 0.24 0.70
C GLY A 385 27.20 0.83 2.05
N CYS A 386 27.30 2.16 2.13
CA CYS A 386 27.56 2.86 3.38
C CYS A 386 26.26 3.46 3.91
N VAL A 387 25.76 2.90 5.00
CA VAL A 387 24.59 3.42 5.71
C VAL A 387 25.05 4.46 6.73
N LEU A 388 24.66 5.71 6.51
CA LEU A 388 25.01 6.84 7.36
C LEU A 388 23.90 7.07 8.38
N THR A 389 24.22 6.74 9.62
CA THR A 389 23.41 7.15 10.77
C THR A 389 23.44 8.67 10.85
N TRP A 390 22.30 9.31 11.12
CA TRP A 390 22.18 10.76 11.14
C TRP A 390 21.06 11.16 12.11
N GLY A 391 20.74 12.46 12.21
CA GLY A 391 19.83 13.00 13.24
C GLY A 391 18.54 12.21 13.47
N PRO A 392 17.71 11.98 12.42
CA PRO A 392 16.54 11.11 12.52
C PRO A 392 16.88 9.71 13.00
N CYS A 393 16.21 9.27 14.07
CA CYS A 393 16.41 7.96 14.69
C CYS A 393 17.83 7.66 15.17
N TYR A 394 18.71 8.67 15.31
CA TYR A 394 20.12 8.49 15.65
C TYR A 394 20.35 7.51 16.81
N ASP A 395 19.68 7.74 17.95
CA ASP A 395 19.86 6.97 19.18
C ASP A 395 19.55 5.48 19.01
N HIS A 396 18.68 5.13 18.06
CA HIS A 396 18.36 3.75 17.72
C HIS A 396 19.29 3.18 16.66
N GLN A 397 19.44 3.88 15.53
CA GLN A 397 20.18 3.38 14.36
C GLN A 397 21.68 3.24 14.64
N ARG A 398 22.24 4.04 15.56
CA ARG A 398 23.65 3.92 15.97
C ARG A 398 23.99 2.54 16.55
N ASN A 399 23.01 1.77 17.01
CA ASN A 399 23.26 0.42 17.54
C ASN A 399 23.70 -0.59 16.46
N TYR A 400 23.54 -0.25 15.18
CA TYR A 400 24.03 -1.07 14.05
C TYR A 400 25.49 -0.79 13.67
N PHE A 401 26.14 0.20 14.29
CA PHE A 401 27.53 0.52 13.98
C PHE A 401 28.50 -0.55 14.47
N SER A 402 29.50 -0.82 13.64
CA SER A 402 30.67 -1.64 13.95
C SER A 402 31.92 -1.05 13.28
N PRO A 403 33.13 -1.19 13.89
CA PRO A 403 34.39 -0.78 13.24
C PRO A 403 34.72 -1.60 11.98
N ILE A 404 34.01 -2.72 11.76
CA ILE A 404 34.09 -3.56 10.58
C ILE A 404 32.77 -3.55 9.81
N ALA A 405 32.75 -4.19 8.64
CA ALA A 405 31.51 -4.41 7.90
C ALA A 405 30.46 -5.16 8.73
N ASP A 406 29.19 -4.88 8.46
CA ASP A 406 28.06 -5.57 9.09
C ASP A 406 28.09 -7.07 8.76
N THR A 407 27.61 -7.90 9.68
CA THR A 407 27.64 -9.37 9.56
C THR A 407 26.74 -9.90 8.45
N VAL A 408 25.78 -9.11 7.96
CA VAL A 408 24.96 -9.47 6.78
C VAL A 408 25.76 -9.42 5.47
N SER A 409 26.96 -8.83 5.48
CA SER A 409 27.80 -8.67 4.29
C SER A 409 28.23 -9.99 3.66
N GLU A 410 28.38 -9.97 2.34
CA GLU A 410 28.94 -11.06 1.53
C GLU A 410 30.29 -10.65 0.94
N PRO A 411 31.14 -11.60 0.49
CA PRO A 411 32.49 -11.29 0.02
C PRO A 411 32.61 -10.21 -1.06
N LEU A 412 31.59 -10.04 -1.91
CA LEU A 412 31.56 -9.06 -3.00
C LEU A 412 30.48 -7.98 -2.84
N THR A 413 29.75 -7.99 -1.72
CA THR A 413 28.73 -6.99 -1.40
C THR A 413 28.82 -6.70 0.09
N VAL A 414 29.35 -5.54 0.43
CA VAL A 414 29.66 -5.14 1.81
C VAL A 414 28.70 -4.03 2.23
N LEU A 415 28.12 -4.19 3.42
CA LEU A 415 27.34 -3.14 4.08
C LEU A 415 28.13 -2.64 5.27
N LYS A 416 28.28 -1.33 5.41
CA LYS A 416 28.89 -0.72 6.60
C LYS A 416 28.06 0.45 7.09
N TYR A 417 27.84 0.48 8.41
CA TYR A 417 27.28 1.64 9.08
C TYR A 417 28.40 2.60 9.48
N ASP A 418 28.21 3.87 9.15
CA ASP A 418 29.00 5.00 9.61
C ASP A 418 28.07 6.19 9.91
N LEU A 419 28.52 7.44 9.71
CA LEU A 419 27.87 8.63 10.25
C LEU A 419 27.79 9.77 9.23
N GLU A 420 26.61 10.39 9.10
CA GLU A 420 26.47 11.73 8.53
C GLU A 420 26.16 12.72 9.65
N ILE A 421 26.94 13.79 9.70
CA ILE A 421 26.72 14.91 10.61
C ILE A 421 25.66 15.82 10.00
N SER A 422 24.40 15.41 10.17
CA SER A 422 23.20 16.17 9.84
C SER A 422 22.19 16.07 11.00
N GLY A 423 21.67 17.21 11.47
CA GLY A 423 20.87 17.28 12.69
C GLY A 423 21.67 17.37 14.00
N PHE A 424 23.00 17.55 13.92
CA PHE A 424 23.92 17.74 15.05
C PHE A 424 24.38 19.20 15.16
N GLY A 425 25.20 19.51 16.18
CA GLY A 425 25.68 20.86 16.48
C GLY A 425 26.30 21.65 15.31
N SER A 426 26.96 20.98 14.35
CA SER A 426 27.60 21.61 13.20
C SER A 426 26.74 21.65 11.93
N ALA A 427 25.52 21.13 11.94
CA ALA A 427 24.68 20.98 10.74
C ALA A 427 24.36 22.32 10.05
N ALA A 428 24.39 23.43 10.80
CA ALA A 428 24.19 24.78 10.25
C ALA A 428 25.25 25.19 9.20
N LEU A 429 26.43 24.53 9.17
CA LEU A 429 27.49 24.80 8.20
C LEU A 429 27.53 23.74 7.08
N GLY A 430 26.42 23.02 6.88
CA GLY A 430 26.30 21.91 5.94
C GLY A 430 26.51 20.55 6.60
N HIS A 431 26.22 19.50 5.84
CA HIS A 431 26.37 18.12 6.31
C HIS A 431 27.73 17.56 5.91
N VAL A 432 28.29 16.66 6.71
CA VAL A 432 29.52 15.94 6.36
C VAL A 432 29.36 14.46 6.58
N CYS A 433 29.80 13.65 5.63
CA CYS A 433 29.89 12.21 5.77
C CYS A 433 31.21 11.85 6.43
N LEU A 434 31.17 10.90 7.35
CA LEU A 434 32.33 10.27 7.95
C LEU A 434 32.23 8.78 7.63
N LEU A 435 33.20 8.24 6.90
CA LEU A 435 33.22 6.86 6.42
C LEU A 435 34.41 6.11 7.01
N ASN A 436 34.26 4.79 7.15
CA ASN A 436 35.28 3.89 7.68
C ASN A 436 35.74 4.28 9.09
N LEU A 437 34.78 4.63 9.96
CA LEU A 437 35.06 4.95 11.35
C LEU A 437 35.32 3.68 12.16
N ARG A 438 36.17 3.81 13.19
CA ARG A 438 36.42 2.79 14.22
C ARG A 438 35.58 3.03 15.48
N ASP A 439 35.23 4.29 15.72
CA ASP A 439 34.31 4.72 16.76
C ASP A 439 33.42 5.84 16.20
N GLN A 440 32.11 5.71 16.41
CA GLN A 440 31.11 6.71 16.05
C GLN A 440 30.78 7.68 17.19
N THR A 441 31.33 7.48 18.39
CA THR A 441 31.05 8.28 19.59
C THR A 441 32.03 9.45 19.67
N PHE A 442 31.61 10.63 19.21
CA PHE A 442 32.46 11.81 19.29
C PHE A 442 32.81 12.15 20.75
N PRO A 443 34.06 12.55 21.07
CA PRO A 443 34.46 12.89 22.43
C PRO A 443 33.53 13.91 23.10
N GLY A 444 33.02 13.57 24.30
CA GLY A 444 32.09 14.42 25.05
C GLY A 444 30.62 14.36 24.59
N SER A 445 30.29 13.58 23.55
CA SER A 445 28.90 13.43 23.09
C SER A 445 28.05 12.51 23.97
N GLU A 446 28.70 11.67 24.78
CA GLU A 446 28.06 10.59 25.55
C GLU A 446 27.19 9.66 24.68
N GLY A 447 27.49 9.58 23.37
CA GLY A 447 26.73 8.77 22.43
C GLY A 447 25.38 9.37 22.02
N THR A 448 25.09 10.63 22.37
CA THR A 448 23.84 11.33 22.03
C THR A 448 24.01 12.24 20.80
N SER A 449 22.93 12.58 20.10
CA SER A 449 22.95 13.53 18.98
C SER A 449 23.03 15.00 19.41
N THR A 450 22.77 15.31 20.69
CA THR A 450 22.53 16.68 21.16
C THR A 450 23.62 17.24 22.08
N ARG A 451 24.49 16.39 22.64
CA ARG A 451 25.55 16.81 23.57
C ARG A 451 26.93 16.76 22.92
N GLY A 452 27.84 17.65 23.31
CA GLY A 452 29.28 17.57 23.02
C GLY A 452 29.71 17.82 21.57
N TRP A 453 28.79 17.83 20.61
CA TRP A 453 29.11 18.07 19.20
C TRP A 453 29.61 19.50 18.94
N PRO A 454 30.69 19.68 18.17
CA PRO A 454 31.19 21.00 17.76
C PRO A 454 30.15 21.79 16.97
N LYS A 455 30.25 23.12 17.01
CA LYS A 455 29.36 24.03 16.24
C LYS A 455 29.80 24.24 14.78
N TRP A 456 30.95 23.69 14.37
CA TRP A 456 31.46 23.77 13.00
C TRP A 456 32.09 22.44 12.58
N THR A 457 32.26 22.20 11.27
CA THR A 457 32.53 20.87 10.70
C THR A 457 33.99 20.41 10.84
N VAL A 458 34.97 21.32 10.89
CA VAL A 458 36.41 21.00 10.89
C VAL A 458 36.86 20.03 12.00
N PRO A 459 36.45 20.15 13.28
CA PRO A 459 36.89 19.24 14.32
C PRO A 459 36.35 17.83 14.11
N VAL A 460 35.13 17.71 13.57
CA VAL A 460 34.50 16.42 13.28
C VAL A 460 35.17 15.74 12.09
N MET A 461 35.52 16.49 11.04
CA MET A 461 36.30 15.98 9.91
C MET A 461 37.72 15.57 10.32
N ARG A 462 38.37 16.34 11.21
CA ARG A 462 39.68 15.99 11.77
C ARG A 462 39.60 14.68 12.57
N TRP A 463 38.59 14.56 13.42
CA TRP A 463 38.35 13.35 14.21
C TRP A 463 38.14 12.11 13.31
N ALA A 464 37.41 12.23 12.20
CA ALA A 464 37.32 11.14 11.22
C ALA A 464 38.68 10.77 10.62
N LYS A 465 39.52 11.77 10.28
CA LYS A 465 40.88 11.53 9.75
C LYS A 465 41.81 10.88 10.76
N GLU A 466 41.72 11.22 12.04
CA GLU A 466 42.48 10.58 13.12
C GLU A 466 42.19 9.07 13.23
N GLN A 467 41.01 8.63 12.78
CA GLN A 467 40.64 7.21 12.71
C GLN A 467 41.04 6.52 11.39
N ASN A 468 41.71 7.23 10.47
CA ASN A 468 41.94 6.84 9.07
C ASN A 468 40.65 6.77 8.23
N GLY A 469 39.62 7.51 8.63
CA GLY A 469 38.36 7.61 7.90
C GLY A 469 38.44 8.51 6.67
N VAL A 470 37.44 8.36 5.79
CA VAL A 470 37.22 9.26 4.65
C VAL A 470 36.09 10.21 5.01
N THR A 471 36.25 11.49 4.71
CA THR A 471 35.23 12.49 5.08
C THR A 471 35.19 13.64 4.08
N GLY A 472 34.02 14.24 3.93
CA GLY A 472 33.77 15.38 3.07
C GLY A 472 32.31 15.79 3.09
N TYR A 473 32.00 16.87 2.39
CA TYR A 473 30.63 17.30 2.16
C TYR A 473 29.98 16.38 1.10
N PRO A 474 28.84 15.73 1.38
CA PRO A 474 28.20 14.83 0.43
C PRO A 474 27.54 15.55 -0.74
N HIS A 475 27.05 16.76 -0.48
CA HIS A 475 26.32 17.56 -1.45
C HIS A 475 26.49 19.05 -1.12
N SER A 476 26.75 19.88 -2.14
CA SER A 476 26.58 21.33 -2.06
C SER A 476 25.09 21.66 -1.95
N ALA A 477 24.75 22.83 -1.38
CA ALA A 477 23.37 23.25 -1.09
C ALA A 477 22.34 22.72 -2.10
N LEU A 478 21.30 22.03 -1.61
CA LEU A 478 20.20 21.45 -2.40
C LEU A 478 19.35 22.50 -3.15
N HIS A 479 19.75 23.77 -3.07
CA HIS A 479 19.12 24.91 -3.70
C HIS A 479 20.19 25.77 -4.37
N VAL A 480 20.20 25.73 -5.69
CA VAL A 480 20.74 26.83 -6.49
C VAL A 480 19.67 27.91 -6.47
N ASP A 481 19.95 29.10 -5.93
CA ASP A 481 19.07 30.25 -6.16
C ASP A 481 19.09 30.53 -7.67
N PRO A 482 18.01 30.23 -8.41
CA PRO A 482 18.05 30.29 -9.86
C PRO A 482 18.26 31.72 -10.35
N ARG A 483 17.80 32.71 -9.60
CA ARG A 483 17.94 34.12 -9.96
C ARG A 483 19.38 34.57 -9.75
N GLN A 484 19.99 34.22 -8.63
CA GLN A 484 21.40 34.55 -8.40
C GLN A 484 22.33 33.77 -9.32
N ALA A 485 22.03 32.50 -9.61
CA ALA A 485 22.80 31.70 -10.55
C ALA A 485 22.68 32.22 -11.98
N ALA A 486 21.47 32.54 -12.45
CA ALA A 486 21.27 33.18 -13.75
C ALA A 486 21.99 34.54 -13.82
N ALA A 487 21.85 35.39 -12.79
CA ALA A 487 22.55 36.67 -12.74
C ALA A 487 24.09 36.51 -12.69
N TRP A 488 24.60 35.48 -12.04
CA TRP A 488 26.03 35.16 -12.05
C TRP A 488 26.47 34.66 -13.44
N GLN A 489 25.72 33.75 -14.07
CA GLN A 489 26.03 33.21 -15.39
C GLN A 489 26.00 34.29 -16.46
N ILE A 490 24.97 35.13 -16.51
CA ILE A 490 24.91 36.28 -17.43
C ILE A 490 26.13 37.19 -17.22
N ARG A 491 26.47 37.56 -15.97
CA ARG A 491 27.65 38.40 -15.72
C ARG A 491 28.98 37.83 -16.20
N HIS A 492 29.11 36.51 -16.33
CA HIS A 492 30.38 35.86 -16.65
C HIS A 492 30.44 35.28 -18.06
N PHE A 493 29.29 35.05 -18.70
CA PHE A 493 29.17 34.34 -19.98
C PHE A 493 28.24 35.04 -20.97
N ASP A 494 27.82 36.27 -20.71
CA ASP A 494 27.19 37.16 -21.69
C ASP A 494 28.29 38.07 -22.28
N SER A 495 29.02 37.53 -23.26
CA SER A 495 30.16 38.21 -23.87
C SER A 495 29.76 39.41 -24.75
N ASP A 496 28.53 39.43 -25.24
CA ASP A 496 27.96 40.42 -26.15
C ASP A 496 26.91 41.34 -25.50
N GLY A 497 26.53 41.08 -24.24
CA GLY A 497 25.71 41.96 -23.41
C GLY A 497 24.20 41.88 -23.69
N ASP A 498 23.73 40.79 -24.30
CA ASP A 498 22.34 40.63 -24.75
C ASP A 498 21.42 39.98 -23.71
N GLN A 499 21.93 39.72 -22.51
CA GLN A 499 21.28 39.00 -21.42
C GLN A 499 20.98 37.53 -21.72
N THR A 500 21.73 36.93 -22.64
CA THR A 500 21.78 35.48 -22.88
C THR A 500 23.19 34.94 -22.66
N LEU A 501 23.36 33.62 -22.74
CA LEU A 501 24.68 33.00 -22.60
C LEU A 501 25.31 32.88 -23.99
N SER A 502 26.38 33.62 -24.24
CA SER A 502 27.16 33.55 -25.47
C SER A 502 28.48 32.79 -25.20
N SER A 503 28.75 31.79 -26.05
CA SER A 503 29.91 30.88 -25.94
C SER A 503 31.22 31.51 -26.36
#